data_AF-A0A937NM53-F1
#
_entry.id   AF-A0A937NM53-F1
#
_cell.length_a   1.000
_cell.length_b   1.000
_cell.length_c   1.000
_cell.angle_alpha   90.00
_cell.angle_beta   90.00
_cell.angle_gamma   90.00
#
_symmetry.space_group_name_H-M   'P 1'
#
loop_
_entity.id
_entity.type
_entity.pdbx_description
1 polymer ?
#
loop_
_entity_poly.entity_id
_entity_poly.type
_entity_poly.pdbx_seq_one_letter_code
_entity_poly.pdbx_strand_id
1 'polypeptide(L)'
;EELFQVLGTVSWRGLIAYLVSANLTLGLFNLAPAFPMDGGRVLRAFLAMRMDYARATAIAVHIGQGLAMLLGLWGFMGGGFTLIFIAIFVYLGAGQEGRMVEVKSVLEEMRVRQAMSHPVQTLAPTDTIAKVVELILHGLQADFPVLEDERLVGMLTEGDVLSALHKQGADTLVGQVMRRQFAVARPEETLVKVQGQMSAARLRSVPVVERDRVVGLLTAQDINEAYRLLKVLPQGWSRTASA
;
A
#
# COMPACT_ATOMS: atom_id res chain seq x y z
N GLU A 1 9.62 -7.88 53.13
CA GLU A 1 10.26 -9.10 53.68
C GLU A 1 9.34 -10.31 53.69
N GLU A 2 8.07 -10.20 54.09
CA GLU A 2 7.12 -11.33 54.05
C GLU A 2 6.93 -11.95 52.66
N LEU A 3 6.86 -11.13 51.61
CA LEU A 3 6.71 -11.62 50.24
C LEU A 3 7.89 -12.52 49.81
N PHE A 4 9.11 -12.18 50.24
CA PHE A 4 10.32 -12.92 49.92
C PHE A 4 10.43 -14.23 50.72
N GLN A 5 9.93 -14.23 51.97
CA GLN A 5 9.85 -15.46 52.79
C GLN A 5 8.74 -16.42 52.31
N VAL A 6 7.60 -15.89 51.86
CA VAL A 6 6.49 -16.69 51.31
C VAL A 6 6.88 -17.33 49.97
N LEU A 7 7.68 -16.65 49.15
CA LEU A 7 8.23 -17.18 47.90
C LEU A 7 9.27 -18.31 48.08
N GLY A 8 9.93 -18.39 49.24
CA GLY A 8 10.95 -19.40 49.55
C GLY A 8 10.42 -20.72 50.10
N THR A 9 9.11 -20.83 50.37
CA THR A 9 8.49 -22.05 50.88
C THR A 9 7.64 -22.72 49.81
N VAL A 10 7.77 -24.04 49.63
CA VAL A 10 6.94 -24.83 48.70
C VAL A 10 5.53 -24.96 49.31
N SER A 11 4.77 -23.87 49.26
CA SER A 11 3.40 -23.77 49.75
C SER A 11 2.48 -23.23 48.65
N TRP A 12 1.20 -23.61 48.68
CA TRP A 12 0.21 -23.12 47.71
C TRP A 12 0.10 -21.58 47.70
N ARG A 13 0.28 -20.93 48.86
CA ARG A 13 0.31 -19.46 48.98
C ARG A 13 1.55 -18.85 48.33
N GLY A 14 2.71 -19.49 48.48
CA GLY A 14 3.96 -19.13 47.80
C GLY A 14 3.85 -19.22 46.28
N LEU A 15 3.27 -20.31 45.76
CA LEU A 15 3.06 -20.50 44.33
C LEU A 15 2.13 -19.42 43.74
N ILE A 16 1.01 -19.12 44.39
CA ILE A 16 0.09 -18.08 43.92
C ILE A 16 0.77 -16.70 43.95
N ALA A 17 1.49 -16.37 45.03
CA ALA A 17 2.22 -15.11 45.12
C ALA A 17 3.30 -14.97 44.04
N TYR A 18 4.02 -16.07 43.73
CA TYR A 18 4.97 -16.12 42.63
C TYR A 18 4.30 -15.89 41.28
N LEU A 19 3.19 -16.61 40.99
CA LEU A 19 2.48 -16.47 39.73
C LEU A 19 1.91 -15.05 39.54
N VAL A 20 1.37 -14.44 40.59
CA VAL A 20 0.86 -13.07 40.53
C VAL A 20 1.99 -12.08 40.29
N SER A 21 3.08 -12.16 41.05
CA SER A 21 4.23 -11.27 40.87
C SER A 21 4.93 -11.43 39.52
N ALA A 22 5.05 -12.67 39.02
CA ALA A 22 5.60 -12.95 37.69
C ALA A 22 4.71 -12.37 36.58
N ASN A 23 3.39 -12.59 36.63
CA ASN A 23 2.47 -12.03 35.63
C ASN A 23 2.39 -10.51 35.68
N LEU A 24 2.47 -9.91 36.88
CA LEU A 24 2.51 -8.45 37.01
C LEU A 24 3.79 -7.87 36.40
N THR A 25 4.94 -8.52 36.64
CA THR A 25 6.22 -8.13 36.05
C THR A 25 6.20 -8.28 34.53
N LEU A 26 5.67 -9.40 34.02
CA LEU A 26 5.48 -9.63 32.58
C LEU A 26 4.53 -8.61 31.96
N GLY A 27 3.43 -8.28 32.65
CA GLY A 27 2.47 -7.27 32.21
C GLY A 27 3.10 -5.88 32.12
N LEU A 28 3.87 -5.49 33.14
CA LEU A 28 4.59 -4.22 33.15
C LEU A 28 5.63 -4.16 32.01
N PHE A 29 6.35 -5.25 31.79
CA PHE A 29 7.29 -5.39 30.70
C PHE A 29 6.56 -5.28 29.34
N ASN A 30 5.42 -5.94 29.15
CA ASN A 30 4.62 -5.89 27.91
C ASN A 30 4.05 -4.50 27.59
N LEU A 31 3.96 -3.60 28.56
CA LEU A 31 3.57 -2.20 28.37
C LEU A 31 4.74 -1.29 27.97
N ALA A 32 5.98 -1.78 27.96
CA ALA A 32 7.13 -0.99 27.53
C ALA A 32 6.96 -0.53 26.06
N PRO A 33 7.40 0.69 25.71
CA PRO A 33 7.21 1.29 24.38
C PRO A 33 8.19 0.72 23.34
N ALA A 34 8.24 -0.61 23.21
CA ALA A 34 9.09 -1.30 22.26
C ALA A 34 8.29 -2.41 21.55
N PHE A 35 8.59 -2.65 20.29
CA PHE A 35 8.08 -3.83 19.58
C PHE A 35 8.96 -5.05 19.93
N PRO A 36 8.40 -6.26 19.98
CA PRO A 36 7.05 -6.68 19.58
C PRO A 36 6.00 -6.59 20.72
N MET A 37 6.26 -5.78 21.74
CA MET A 37 5.43 -5.68 22.95
C MET A 37 4.20 -4.82 22.69
N ASP A 38 3.13 -5.05 23.46
CA ASP A 38 1.87 -4.33 23.27
C ASP A 38 2.03 -2.81 23.49
N GLY A 39 2.95 -2.39 24.35
CA GLY A 39 3.29 -0.97 24.53
C GLY A 39 3.83 -0.29 23.26
N GLY A 40 4.55 -1.01 22.39
CA GLY A 40 4.96 -0.49 21.08
C GLY A 40 3.76 -0.21 20.17
N ARG A 41 2.74 -1.07 20.20
CA ARG A 41 1.49 -0.89 19.45
C ARG A 41 0.66 0.26 19.99
N VAL A 42 0.61 0.41 21.31
CA VAL A 42 -0.08 1.53 21.99
C VAL A 42 0.61 2.85 21.63
N LEU A 43 1.95 2.92 21.71
CA LEU A 43 2.72 4.10 21.32
C LEU A 43 2.45 4.46 19.85
N ARG A 44 2.49 3.47 18.95
CA ARG A 44 2.14 3.68 17.54
C ARG A 44 0.72 4.21 17.38
N ALA A 45 -0.27 3.63 18.06
CA ALA A 45 -1.66 4.06 17.96
C ALA A 45 -1.84 5.51 18.43
N PHE A 46 -1.14 5.90 19.50
CA PHE A 46 -1.12 7.28 19.99
C PHE A 46 -0.47 8.23 18.98
N LEU A 47 0.69 7.87 18.43
CA LEU A 47 1.36 8.67 17.39
C LEU A 47 0.48 8.81 16.15
N ALA A 48 -0.19 7.73 15.73
CA ALA A 48 -1.07 7.70 14.57
C ALA A 48 -2.31 8.61 14.71
N MET A 49 -2.62 9.12 15.90
CA MET A 49 -3.65 10.16 16.08
C MET A 49 -3.22 11.52 15.52
N ARG A 50 -1.92 11.77 15.36
CA ARG A 50 -1.36 13.06 14.92
C ARG A 50 -0.53 12.98 13.64
N MET A 51 -0.25 11.78 13.14
CA MET A 51 0.51 11.58 11.91
C MET A 51 0.10 10.28 11.23
N ASP A 52 0.54 10.07 10.00
CA ASP A 52 0.26 8.84 9.27
C ASP A 52 0.74 7.59 10.01
N TYR A 53 -0.07 6.53 9.92
CA TYR A 53 0.20 5.21 10.50
C TYR A 53 1.58 4.66 10.11
N ALA A 54 2.00 5.00 8.89
CA ALA A 54 3.33 4.79 8.35
C ALA A 54 4.42 5.40 9.26
N ARG A 55 4.44 6.73 9.35
CA ARG A 55 5.40 7.49 10.16
C ARG A 55 5.34 7.09 11.64
N ALA A 56 4.14 6.86 12.17
CA ALA A 56 3.94 6.42 13.54
C ALA A 56 4.61 5.06 13.83
N THR A 57 4.50 4.09 12.92
CA THR A 57 5.16 2.78 13.06
C THR A 57 6.68 2.93 13.00
N ALA A 58 7.19 3.72 12.05
CA ALA A 58 8.63 3.95 11.91
C ALA A 58 9.22 4.52 13.20
N ILE A 59 8.60 5.58 13.76
CA ILE A 59 9.05 6.21 15.01
C ILE A 59 8.98 5.22 16.18
N ALA A 60 7.90 4.47 16.32
CA ALA A 60 7.77 3.47 17.38
C ALA A 60 8.81 2.34 17.28
N VAL A 61 9.16 1.90 16.06
CA VAL A 61 10.26 0.93 15.83
C VAL A 61 11.60 1.50 16.28
N HIS A 62 11.95 2.74 15.90
CA HIS A 62 13.23 3.35 16.27
C HIS A 62 13.36 3.57 17.77
N ILE A 63 12.27 3.99 18.43
CA ILE A 63 12.21 4.12 19.89
C ILE A 63 12.45 2.75 20.56
N GLY A 64 11.78 1.69 20.07
CA GLY A 64 11.97 0.33 20.57
C GLY A 64 13.39 -0.20 20.39
N GLN A 65 14.01 0.04 19.23
CA GLN A 65 15.40 -0.33 18.94
C GLN A 65 16.39 0.42 19.83
N GLY A 66 16.17 1.73 20.04
CA GLY A 66 16.98 2.53 20.97
C GLY A 66 16.89 2.01 22.40
N LEU A 67 15.68 1.70 22.88
CA LEU A 67 15.48 1.12 24.21
C LEU A 67 16.16 -0.26 24.33
N ALA A 68 16.05 -1.10 23.30
CA ALA A 68 16.73 -2.39 23.25
C ALA A 68 18.26 -2.24 23.32
N MET A 69 18.84 -1.29 22.61
CA MET A 69 20.29 -0.99 22.68
C MET A 69 20.71 -0.57 24.09
N LEU A 70 19.94 0.32 24.74
CA LEU A 70 20.22 0.74 26.12
C LEU A 70 20.15 -0.43 27.11
N LEU A 71 19.13 -1.29 26.98
CA LEU A 71 19.00 -2.51 27.79
C LEU A 71 20.14 -3.49 27.55
N GLY A 72 20.57 -3.67 26.30
CA GLY A 72 21.69 -4.52 25.94
C GLY A 72 23.02 -4.02 26.51
N LEU A 73 23.28 -2.71 26.43
CA LEU A 73 24.47 -2.09 27.00
C LEU A 73 24.50 -2.22 28.52
N TRP A 74 23.36 -1.99 29.18
CA TRP A 74 23.24 -2.17 30.62
C TRP A 74 23.45 -3.65 31.01
N GLY A 75 22.84 -4.58 30.27
CA GLY A 75 23.05 -6.02 30.47
C GLY A 75 24.52 -6.43 30.33
N PHE A 76 25.22 -5.86 29.34
CA PHE A 76 26.64 -6.11 29.12
C PHE A 76 27.51 -5.58 30.27
N MET A 77 27.30 -4.32 30.71
CA MET A 77 28.06 -3.72 31.81
C MET A 77 27.80 -4.41 33.15
N GLY A 78 26.57 -4.90 33.39
CA GLY A 78 26.16 -5.56 34.62
C GLY A 78 26.44 -7.06 34.68
N GLY A 79 27.00 -7.67 33.63
CA GLY A 79 27.21 -9.13 33.55
C GLY A 79 25.92 -9.95 33.38
N GLY A 80 24.81 -9.30 33.05
CA GLY A 80 23.49 -9.92 32.91
C GLY A 80 23.25 -10.43 31.50
N PHE A 81 23.75 -11.64 31.19
CA PHE A 81 23.58 -12.26 29.87
C PHE A 81 22.10 -12.34 29.41
N THR A 82 21.17 -12.57 30.33
CA THR A 82 19.72 -12.62 30.03
C THR A 82 19.19 -11.30 29.45
N LEU A 83 19.67 -10.15 29.94
CA LEU A 83 19.25 -8.84 29.43
C LEU A 83 19.73 -8.61 27.99
N ILE A 84 20.90 -9.15 27.64
CA ILE A 84 21.42 -9.10 26.27
C ILE A 84 20.52 -9.91 25.32
N PHE A 85 20.09 -11.11 25.72
CA PHE A 85 19.15 -11.90 24.93
C PHE A 85 17.79 -11.20 24.76
N ILE A 86 17.26 -10.60 25.82
CA ILE A 86 16.03 -9.81 25.76
C ILE A 86 16.21 -8.62 24.81
N ALA A 87 17.31 -7.89 24.89
CA ALA A 87 17.62 -6.77 24.02
C ALA A 87 17.67 -7.18 22.54
N ILE A 88 18.34 -8.30 22.22
CA ILE A 88 18.40 -8.83 20.86
C ILE A 88 16.99 -9.21 20.37
N PHE A 89 16.19 -9.88 21.21
CA PHE A 89 14.82 -10.27 20.85
C PHE A 89 13.93 -9.06 20.56
N VAL A 90 14.01 -8.02 21.40
CA VAL A 90 13.28 -6.75 21.20
C VAL A 90 13.75 -6.05 19.92
N TYR A 91 15.06 -5.98 19.68
CA TYR A 91 15.62 -5.35 18.48
C TYR A 91 15.19 -6.05 17.19
N LEU A 92 15.26 -7.39 17.15
CA LEU A 92 14.83 -8.19 15.99
C LEU A 92 13.31 -8.16 15.79
N GLY A 93 12.54 -8.21 16.88
CA GLY A 93 11.08 -8.15 16.85
C GLY A 93 10.58 -6.80 16.31
N ALA A 94 11.24 -5.70 16.67
CA ALA A 94 10.91 -4.38 16.12
C ALA A 94 11.11 -4.27 14.60
N GLY A 95 12.09 -4.98 14.04
CA GLY A 95 12.34 -4.98 12.60
C GLY A 95 11.22 -5.61 11.74
N GLN A 96 10.39 -6.49 12.33
CA GLN A 96 9.32 -7.17 11.58
C GLN A 96 8.11 -6.28 11.31
N GLU A 97 7.86 -5.25 12.14
CA GLU A 97 6.64 -4.42 12.05
C GLU A 97 6.77 -3.25 11.05
N GLY A 98 8.00 -2.86 10.67
CA GLY A 98 8.27 -1.74 9.77
C GLY A 98 8.07 -2.01 8.26
N ARG A 99 8.00 -3.28 7.83
CA ARG A 99 7.98 -3.65 6.40
C ARG A 99 6.73 -3.26 5.62
N MET A 100 5.64 -2.91 6.28
CA MET A 100 4.36 -2.59 5.62
C MET A 100 4.20 -1.09 5.27
N VAL A 101 5.11 -0.24 5.75
CA VAL A 101 4.92 1.20 5.83
C VAL A 101 5.56 1.98 4.68
N GLU A 102 6.66 1.47 4.14
CA GLU A 102 7.49 2.16 3.14
C GLU A 102 6.76 2.32 1.79
N VAL A 103 5.91 1.36 1.46
CA VAL A 103 5.19 1.28 0.19
C VAL A 103 4.19 2.43 -0.02
N LYS A 104 3.49 2.87 1.04
CA LYS A 104 2.44 3.88 0.89
C LYS A 104 3.05 5.27 0.61
N SER A 105 4.22 5.56 1.17
CA SER A 105 4.89 6.85 1.01
C SER A 105 5.39 7.12 -0.42
N VAL A 106 5.84 6.07 -1.13
CA VAL A 106 6.35 6.22 -2.50
C VAL A 106 5.23 6.55 -3.49
N LEU A 107 4.04 5.97 -3.32
CA LEU A 107 2.90 6.24 -4.20
C LEU A 107 2.26 7.62 -3.97
N GLU A 108 2.39 8.17 -2.76
CA GLU A 108 1.91 9.53 -2.46
C GLU A 108 2.65 10.60 -3.27
N GLU A 109 3.90 10.33 -3.65
CA GLU A 109 4.73 11.25 -4.46
C GLU A 109 4.58 11.04 -5.98
N MET A 110 4.08 9.88 -6.39
CA MET A 110 3.94 9.56 -7.81
C MET A 110 2.76 10.22 -8.48
N ARG A 111 2.99 10.71 -9.69
CA ARG A 111 1.99 11.29 -10.57
C ARG A 111 1.52 10.31 -11.64
N VAL A 112 0.28 10.50 -12.10
CA VAL A 112 -0.33 9.74 -13.21
C VAL A 112 0.58 9.68 -14.43
N ARG A 113 1.21 10.80 -14.81
CA ARG A 113 2.11 10.87 -15.97
C ARG A 113 3.30 9.90 -15.92
N GLN A 114 3.66 9.41 -14.73
CA GLN A 114 4.80 8.52 -14.53
C GLN A 114 4.44 7.04 -14.68
N ALA A 115 3.15 6.69 -14.64
CA ALA A 115 2.68 5.31 -14.74
C ALA A 115 1.68 5.07 -15.88
N MET A 116 1.06 6.12 -16.43
CA MET A 116 0.11 5.96 -17.54
C MET A 116 0.78 5.37 -18.78
N SER A 117 0.00 4.60 -19.54
CA SER A 117 0.39 4.12 -20.87
C SER A 117 0.23 5.25 -21.89
N HIS A 118 1.29 5.50 -22.67
CA HIS A 118 1.32 6.46 -23.78
C HIS A 118 2.32 5.98 -24.87
N PRO A 119 1.98 6.10 -26.17
CA PRO A 119 0.70 6.59 -26.72
C PRO A 119 -0.44 5.58 -26.51
N VAL A 120 -1.66 6.11 -26.31
CA VAL A 120 -2.87 5.29 -26.14
C VAL A 120 -3.58 5.14 -27.49
N GLN A 121 -4.07 3.93 -27.80
CA GLN A 121 -4.91 3.72 -28.97
C GLN A 121 -6.34 4.17 -28.68
N THR A 122 -6.96 4.83 -29.66
CA THR A 122 -8.30 5.39 -29.55
C THR A 122 -9.22 4.83 -30.63
N LEU A 123 -10.52 4.84 -30.37
CA LEU A 123 -11.55 4.36 -31.29
C LEU A 123 -12.46 5.50 -31.74
N ALA A 124 -13.09 5.35 -32.90
CA ALA A 124 -14.21 6.19 -33.33
C ALA A 124 -15.55 5.54 -32.95
N PRO A 125 -16.64 6.31 -32.71
CA PRO A 125 -17.97 5.74 -32.50
C PRO A 125 -18.47 4.87 -33.66
N THR A 126 -17.95 5.11 -34.86
CA THR A 126 -18.27 4.38 -36.10
C THR A 126 -17.44 3.11 -36.30
N ASP A 127 -16.46 2.84 -35.42
CA ASP A 127 -15.69 1.59 -35.49
C ASP A 127 -16.58 0.40 -35.10
N THR A 128 -16.26 -0.78 -35.64
CA THR A 128 -16.96 -2.03 -35.31
C THR A 128 -16.28 -2.76 -34.16
N ILE A 129 -17.04 -3.57 -33.43
CA ILE A 129 -16.49 -4.44 -32.39
C ILE A 129 -15.50 -5.46 -32.97
N ALA A 130 -15.69 -5.93 -34.20
CA ALA A 130 -14.71 -6.76 -34.91
C ALA A 130 -13.31 -6.13 -34.95
N LYS A 131 -13.23 -4.85 -35.34
CA LYS A 131 -11.97 -4.08 -35.33
C LYS A 131 -11.37 -4.01 -33.93
N VAL A 132 -12.20 -3.80 -32.90
CA VAL A 132 -11.72 -3.74 -31.51
C VAL A 132 -11.12 -5.08 -31.06
N VAL A 133 -11.74 -6.20 -31.44
CA VAL A 133 -11.20 -7.54 -31.14
C VAL A 133 -9.83 -7.73 -31.78
N GLU A 134 -9.64 -7.32 -33.03
CA GLU A 134 -8.34 -7.37 -33.69
C GLU A 134 -7.28 -6.52 -32.97
N LEU A 135 -7.66 -5.33 -32.49
CA LEU A 135 -6.75 -4.46 -31.72
C LEU A 135 -6.35 -5.08 -30.37
N ILE A 136 -7.29 -5.76 -29.70
CA ILE A 136 -7.02 -6.46 -28.43
C ILE A 136 -6.09 -7.66 -28.69
N LEU A 137 -6.36 -8.46 -29.73
CA LEU A 137 -5.57 -9.67 -30.03
C LEU A 137 -4.15 -9.35 -30.50
N HIS A 138 -3.94 -8.21 -31.16
CA HIS A 138 -2.62 -7.78 -31.63
C HIS A 138 -1.91 -6.81 -30.67
N GLY A 139 -2.55 -6.44 -29.57
CA GLY A 139 -2.08 -5.41 -28.66
C GLY A 139 -2.03 -5.85 -27.20
N LEU A 140 -1.57 -4.94 -26.34
CA LEU A 140 -1.62 -5.08 -24.88
C LEU A 140 -2.78 -4.27 -24.27
N GLN A 141 -3.47 -3.47 -25.09
CA GLN A 141 -4.53 -2.58 -24.64
C GLN A 141 -5.89 -3.27 -24.79
N ALA A 142 -6.59 -3.39 -23.66
CA ALA A 142 -7.91 -4.02 -23.56
C ALA A 142 -9.06 -3.01 -23.43
N ASP A 143 -8.76 -1.78 -23.00
CA ASP A 143 -9.72 -0.70 -22.80
C ASP A 143 -9.34 0.51 -23.68
N PHE A 144 -10.33 1.18 -24.27
CA PHE A 144 -10.09 2.20 -25.29
C PHE A 144 -10.89 3.49 -25.02
N PRO A 145 -10.22 4.65 -25.00
CA PRO A 145 -10.90 5.93 -25.12
C PRO A 145 -11.55 6.06 -26.51
N VAL A 146 -12.79 6.53 -26.55
CA VAL A 146 -13.53 6.76 -27.80
C VAL A 146 -13.54 8.27 -28.08
N LEU A 147 -13.05 8.64 -29.26
CA LEU A 147 -12.93 10.01 -29.74
C LEU A 147 -13.91 10.28 -30.88
N GLU A 148 -14.59 11.42 -30.83
CA GLU A 148 -15.34 11.98 -31.95
C GLU A 148 -14.78 13.39 -32.20
N ASP A 149 -14.27 13.66 -33.39
CA ASP A 149 -13.60 14.92 -33.75
C ASP A 149 -12.54 15.35 -32.71
N GLU A 150 -11.63 14.44 -32.32
CA GLU A 150 -10.59 14.63 -31.29
C GLU A 150 -11.10 14.84 -29.85
N ARG A 151 -12.42 14.78 -29.63
CA ARG A 151 -13.02 14.95 -28.31
C ARG A 151 -13.32 13.60 -27.68
N LEU A 152 -12.94 13.44 -26.42
CA LEU A 152 -13.29 12.26 -25.63
C LEU A 152 -14.81 12.21 -25.38
N VAL A 153 -15.48 11.26 -26.03
CA VAL A 153 -16.95 11.08 -25.94
C VAL A 153 -17.35 9.80 -25.22
N GLY A 154 -16.42 8.85 -25.06
CA GLY A 154 -16.72 7.54 -24.50
C GLY A 154 -15.51 6.78 -24.01
N MET A 155 -15.78 5.69 -23.31
CA MET A 155 -14.80 4.66 -23.00
C MET A 155 -15.40 3.29 -23.28
N LEU A 156 -14.61 2.42 -23.90
CA LEU A 156 -14.99 1.05 -24.21
C LEU A 156 -14.07 0.10 -23.45
N THR A 157 -14.63 -0.74 -22.58
CA THR A 157 -13.86 -1.75 -21.84
C THR A 157 -13.91 -3.10 -22.53
N GLU A 158 -12.94 -3.98 -22.23
CA GLU A 158 -12.97 -5.38 -22.64
C GLU A 158 -14.29 -6.08 -22.27
N GLY A 159 -14.80 -5.80 -21.08
CA GLY A 159 -16.09 -6.34 -20.64
C GLY A 159 -17.27 -5.90 -21.50
N ASP A 160 -17.24 -4.66 -22.00
CA ASP A 160 -18.27 -4.14 -22.91
C ASP A 160 -18.16 -4.81 -24.29
N VAL A 161 -16.95 -5.02 -24.78
CA VAL A 161 -16.66 -5.76 -26.03
C VAL A 161 -17.19 -7.19 -25.96
N LEU A 162 -16.85 -7.93 -24.90
CA LEU A 162 -17.33 -9.29 -24.69
C LEU A 162 -18.86 -9.36 -24.59
N SER A 163 -19.49 -8.39 -23.92
CA SER A 163 -20.95 -8.32 -23.82
C SER A 163 -21.60 -8.02 -25.18
N ALA A 164 -21.01 -7.13 -25.98
CA ALA A 164 -21.48 -6.77 -27.31
C ALA A 164 -21.38 -7.97 -28.27
N LEU A 165 -20.25 -8.68 -28.28
CA LEU A 165 -20.07 -9.89 -29.10
C LEU A 165 -21.13 -10.95 -28.80
N HIS A 166 -21.46 -11.15 -27.53
CA HIS A 166 -22.45 -12.14 -27.13
C HIS A 166 -23.90 -11.74 -27.47
N LYS A 167 -24.24 -10.45 -27.36
CA LYS A 167 -25.64 -9.96 -27.47
C LYS A 167 -26.02 -9.43 -28.84
N GLN A 168 -25.08 -8.78 -29.53
CA GLN A 168 -25.34 -7.94 -30.71
C GLN A 168 -24.50 -8.38 -31.92
N GLY A 169 -23.33 -8.99 -31.68
CA GLY A 169 -22.44 -9.52 -32.71
C GLY A 169 -21.27 -8.59 -33.03
N ALA A 170 -20.39 -9.04 -33.94
CA ALA A 170 -19.12 -8.36 -34.23
C ALA A 170 -19.28 -7.07 -35.07
N ASP A 171 -20.36 -6.94 -35.84
CA ASP A 171 -20.63 -5.76 -36.67
C ASP A 171 -21.24 -4.58 -35.89
N THR A 172 -21.51 -4.77 -34.60
CA THR A 172 -21.97 -3.71 -33.68
C THR A 172 -21.00 -2.53 -33.69
N LEU A 173 -21.54 -1.31 -33.71
CA LEU A 173 -20.73 -0.10 -33.64
C LEU A 173 -20.35 0.24 -32.19
N VAL A 174 -19.11 0.71 -32.00
CA VAL A 174 -18.58 1.14 -30.70
C VAL A 174 -19.48 2.18 -30.04
N GLY A 175 -20.01 3.15 -30.80
CA GLY A 175 -20.88 4.20 -30.27
C GLY A 175 -22.20 3.71 -29.63
N GLN A 176 -22.62 2.48 -29.95
CA GLN A 176 -23.81 1.85 -29.39
C GLN A 176 -23.57 1.21 -28.02
N VAL A 177 -22.33 0.78 -27.75
CA VAL A 177 -21.98 0.02 -26.53
C VAL A 177 -20.99 0.73 -25.62
N MET A 178 -20.35 1.80 -26.08
CA MET A 178 -19.43 2.60 -25.28
C MET A 178 -20.12 3.22 -24.06
N ARG A 179 -19.37 3.34 -22.96
CA ARG A 179 -19.82 4.04 -21.75
C ARG A 179 -19.64 5.53 -21.93
N ARG A 180 -20.69 6.30 -21.64
CA ARG A 180 -20.68 7.77 -21.63
C ARG A 180 -20.43 8.37 -20.25
N GLN A 181 -20.60 7.57 -19.20
CA GLN A 181 -20.27 7.95 -17.83
C GLN A 181 -18.97 7.25 -17.42
N PHE A 182 -17.90 8.01 -17.32
CA PHE A 182 -16.57 7.54 -16.93
C PHE A 182 -15.84 8.63 -16.17
N ALA A 183 -14.91 8.21 -15.31
CA ALA A 183 -14.00 9.13 -14.64
C ALA A 183 -12.81 9.47 -15.57
N VAL A 184 -12.22 10.63 -15.37
CA VAL A 184 -11.05 11.11 -16.11
C VAL A 184 -9.99 11.52 -15.10
N ALA A 185 -8.73 11.21 -15.39
CA ALA A 185 -7.58 11.62 -14.59
C ALA A 185 -6.77 12.71 -15.30
N ARG A 186 -6.02 13.51 -14.53
CA ARG A 186 -5.04 14.47 -15.06
C ARG A 186 -3.61 13.96 -14.86
N PRO A 187 -2.66 14.30 -15.75
CA PRO A 187 -1.26 13.84 -15.63
C PRO A 187 -0.59 14.20 -14.31
N GLU A 188 -0.98 15.32 -13.71
CA GLU A 188 -0.41 15.89 -12.48
C GLU A 188 -1.03 15.34 -11.19
N GLU A 189 -2.13 14.59 -11.28
CA GLU A 189 -2.75 13.97 -10.11
C GLU A 189 -1.88 12.85 -9.54
N THR A 190 -2.00 12.59 -8.24
CA THR A 190 -1.27 11.50 -7.61
C THR A 190 -1.92 10.16 -7.92
N LEU A 191 -1.11 9.11 -8.04
CA LEU A 191 -1.61 7.75 -8.29
C LEU A 191 -2.55 7.28 -7.19
N VAL A 192 -2.28 7.62 -5.92
CA VAL A 192 -3.14 7.27 -4.78
C VAL A 192 -4.54 7.88 -4.91
N LYS A 193 -4.63 9.14 -5.34
CA LYS A 193 -5.91 9.82 -5.53
C LYS A 193 -6.73 9.13 -6.62
N VAL A 194 -6.10 8.87 -7.78
CA VAL A 194 -6.77 8.25 -8.92
C VAL A 194 -7.14 6.79 -8.63
N GLN A 195 -6.25 6.04 -7.95
CA GLN A 195 -6.55 4.67 -7.50
C GLN A 195 -7.76 4.63 -6.56
N GLY A 196 -7.87 5.58 -5.63
CA GLY A 196 -9.02 5.73 -4.75
C GLY A 196 -10.31 5.98 -5.52
N GLN A 197 -10.28 6.87 -6.52
CA GLN A 197 -11.43 7.15 -7.40
C GLN A 197 -11.83 5.91 -8.20
N MET A 198 -10.86 5.21 -8.80
CA MET A 198 -11.09 3.97 -9.55
C MET A 198 -11.73 2.89 -8.67
N SER A 199 -11.22 2.72 -7.44
CA SER A 199 -11.73 1.73 -6.50
C SER A 199 -13.16 2.02 -6.06
N ALA A 200 -13.46 3.29 -5.73
CA ALA A 200 -14.79 3.73 -5.33
C ALA A 200 -15.83 3.56 -6.46
N ALA A 201 -15.44 3.89 -7.69
CA ALA A 201 -16.29 3.77 -8.87
C ALA A 201 -16.26 2.36 -9.51
N ARG A 202 -15.49 1.41 -8.95
CA ARG A 202 -15.27 0.05 -9.49
C ARG A 202 -14.79 0.06 -10.95
N LEU A 203 -13.96 1.04 -11.30
CA LEU A 203 -13.36 1.19 -12.62
C LEU A 203 -12.01 0.48 -12.66
N ARG A 204 -11.69 -0.14 -13.80
CA ARG A 204 -10.39 -0.79 -14.04
C ARG A 204 -9.41 0.09 -14.80
N SER A 205 -9.92 1.09 -15.50
CA SER A 205 -9.15 2.02 -16.30
C SER A 205 -9.81 3.40 -16.31
N VAL A 206 -8.98 4.44 -16.49
CA VAL A 206 -9.41 5.82 -16.68
C VAL A 206 -8.57 6.48 -17.78
N PRO A 207 -9.18 7.20 -18.73
CA PRO A 207 -8.45 8.02 -19.67
C PRO A 207 -7.77 9.19 -18.94
N VAL A 208 -6.56 9.53 -19.38
CA VAL A 208 -5.81 10.68 -18.89
C VAL A 208 -5.95 11.82 -19.90
N VAL A 209 -6.46 12.96 -19.43
CA VAL A 209 -6.74 14.12 -20.27
C VAL A 209 -5.93 15.34 -19.81
N GLU A 210 -5.30 16.00 -20.78
CA GLU A 210 -4.61 17.26 -20.59
C GLU A 210 -5.07 18.25 -21.66
N ARG A 211 -5.51 19.46 -21.24
CA ARG A 211 -5.97 20.52 -22.15
C ARG A 211 -7.01 20.01 -23.18
N ASP A 212 -8.00 19.25 -22.70
CA ASP A 212 -9.08 18.62 -23.47
C ASP A 212 -8.66 17.57 -24.51
N ARG A 213 -7.40 17.10 -24.46
CA ARG A 213 -6.91 16.01 -25.31
C ARG A 213 -6.57 14.79 -24.48
N VAL A 214 -6.87 13.62 -25.03
CA VAL A 214 -6.45 12.34 -24.42
C VAL A 214 -4.95 12.18 -24.62
N VAL A 215 -4.21 12.15 -23.52
CA VAL A 215 -2.74 12.00 -23.51
C VAL A 215 -2.30 10.65 -22.96
N GLY A 216 -3.22 9.78 -22.56
CA GLY A 216 -2.87 8.45 -22.09
C GLY A 216 -4.06 7.68 -21.52
N LEU A 217 -3.76 6.48 -21.04
CA LEU A 217 -4.68 5.62 -20.30
C LEU A 217 -3.98 5.15 -19.05
N LEU A 218 -4.67 5.18 -17.91
CA LEU A 218 -4.18 4.58 -16.68
C LEU A 218 -5.08 3.41 -16.29
N THR A 219 -4.49 2.23 -16.17
CA THR A 219 -5.17 1.01 -15.73
C THR A 219 -4.76 0.60 -14.32
N ALA A 220 -5.57 -0.24 -13.66
CA ALA A 220 -5.21 -0.83 -12.38
C ALA A 220 -3.93 -1.70 -12.48
N GLN A 221 -3.67 -2.28 -13.66
CA GLN A 221 -2.45 -3.02 -13.94
C GLN A 221 -1.22 -2.11 -13.96
N ASP A 222 -1.32 -0.93 -14.60
CA ASP A 222 -0.22 0.05 -14.63
C ASP A 222 0.18 0.51 -13.23
N ILE A 223 -0.82 0.77 -12.37
CA ILE A 223 -0.60 1.15 -10.96
C ILE A 223 0.10 0.01 -10.20
N ASN A 224 -0.34 -1.23 -10.41
CA ASN A 224 0.27 -2.40 -9.76
C ASN A 224 1.68 -2.67 -10.27
N GLU A 225 1.95 -2.45 -11.56
CA GLU A 225 3.28 -2.61 -12.11
C GLU A 225 4.24 -1.53 -11.60
N ALA A 226 3.78 -0.27 -11.55
CA ALA A 226 4.54 0.81 -10.91
C ALA A 226 4.92 0.46 -9.46
N TYR A 227 3.97 -0.08 -8.69
CA TYR A 227 4.22 -0.57 -7.33
C TYR A 227 5.32 -1.64 -7.28
N ARG A 228 5.23 -2.66 -8.15
CA ARG A 228 6.18 -3.78 -8.18
C ARG A 228 7.58 -3.32 -8.49
N LEU A 229 7.73 -2.43 -9.47
CA LEU A 229 9.03 -1.91 -9.88
C LEU A 229 9.65 -1.04 -8.80
N LEU A 230 8.87 -0.17 -8.14
CA LEU A 230 9.39 0.71 -7.10
C LEU A 230 9.79 -0.01 -5.83
N LYS A 231 9.10 -1.11 -5.49
CA LYS A 231 9.51 -1.95 -4.37
C LYS A 231 10.90 -2.58 -4.56
N VAL A 232 11.35 -2.73 -5.81
CA VAL A 232 12.63 -3.35 -6.15
C VAL A 232 13.73 -2.31 -6.42
N LEU A 233 13.36 -1.09 -6.82
CA LEU A 233 14.32 -0.03 -7.10
C LEU A 233 14.86 0.59 -5.79
N PRO A 234 16.19 0.75 -5.66
CA PRO A 234 16.78 1.46 -4.52
C PRO A 234 16.29 2.91 -4.41
N GLN A 235 16.06 3.37 -3.18
CA GLN A 235 15.78 4.77 -2.84
C GLN A 235 16.84 5.69 -3.48
N GLY A 236 16.47 6.51 -4.47
CA GLY A 236 17.42 7.43 -5.15
C GLY A 236 17.28 7.53 -6.67
N TRP A 237 16.36 6.80 -7.29
CA TRP A 237 16.09 6.98 -8.71
C TRP A 237 15.23 8.25 -8.93
N SER A 238 15.87 9.40 -9.00
CA SER A 238 15.25 10.67 -9.41
C SER A 238 15.19 10.74 -10.93
N ARG A 239 14.00 10.58 -11.52
CA ARG A 239 13.78 10.81 -12.96
C ARG A 239 13.53 12.29 -13.23
N THR A 240 14.59 13.00 -13.61
CA THR A 240 14.52 14.25 -14.40
C THR A 240 14.20 14.00 -15.89
N ALA A 241 13.81 12.79 -16.27
CA ALA A 241 13.56 12.41 -17.66
C ALA A 241 12.06 12.27 -17.97
N SER A 242 11.38 13.40 -18.17
CA SER A 242 10.20 13.51 -19.04
C SER A 242 9.84 14.99 -19.22
N ALA A 243 10.75 15.68 -19.94
CA ALA A 243 10.42 16.86 -20.73
C ALA A 243 9.55 16.43 -21.93
#